data_AF-Q31JI0-F1
#
_entry.id   AF-Q31JI0-F1
#
_cell.length_a   1.000
_cell.length_b   1.000
_cell.length_c   1.000
_cell.angle_alpha   90.00
_cell.angle_beta   90.00
_cell.angle_gamma   90.00
#
_symmetry.space_group_name_H-M   'P 1'
#
loop_
_entity.id
_entity.type
_entity.pdbx_description
1 polymer ?
#
loop_
_entity_poly.entity_id
_entity_poly.type
_entity_poly.pdbx_seq_one_letter_code
_entity_poly.pdbx_strand_id
1 'polypeptide(L)'
;MPDPSTTEIERQIAENKLIDIELPTAPGIDWLAWLQILGALLLTLAVILIIAALMAHFWQRVRLNIRIKKAQKELKQMPHPSDFRRTATQSYQWFQIAIKQALLTEHDQMRLQIKIDQACFSNVPVSRETLEDILSDFENALMVTQPTVKTILKQVFQQGLNLIKQLLSALKREKP
;
A
#
# COMPACT_ATOMS: atom_id res chain seq x y z
N MET A 1 46.54 -75.79 -19.38
CA MET A 1 45.59 -74.66 -19.33
C MET A 1 46.08 -73.67 -20.37
N PRO A 2 45.38 -73.51 -21.50
CA PRO A 2 45.77 -72.57 -22.54
C PRO A 2 45.28 -71.17 -22.19
N ASP A 3 46.17 -70.19 -22.26
CA ASP A 3 45.86 -68.78 -22.04
C ASP A 3 44.85 -68.27 -23.10
N PRO A 4 43.90 -67.39 -22.72
CA PRO A 4 42.97 -66.80 -23.68
C PRO A 4 43.73 -65.95 -24.69
N SER A 5 43.44 -66.15 -25.97
CA SER A 5 44.07 -65.44 -27.08
C SER A 5 43.80 -63.94 -27.00
N THR A 6 44.85 -63.15 -27.23
CA THR A 6 44.86 -61.68 -27.24
C THR A 6 43.76 -61.07 -28.14
N THR A 7 43.34 -61.81 -29.16
CA THR A 7 42.24 -61.47 -30.07
C THR A 7 40.86 -61.43 -29.42
N GLU A 8 40.59 -62.24 -28.39
CA GLU A 8 39.31 -62.22 -27.68
C GLU A 8 39.21 -60.98 -26.77
N ILE A 9 40.34 -60.57 -26.20
CA ILE A 9 40.49 -59.39 -25.34
C ILE A 9 40.35 -58.11 -26.18
N GLU A 10 40.99 -58.04 -27.35
CA GLU A 10 40.85 -56.90 -28.27
C GLU A 10 39.42 -56.74 -28.79
N ARG A 11 38.70 -57.84 -29.02
CA ARG A 11 37.29 -57.80 -29.45
C ARG A 11 36.36 -57.30 -28.36
N GLN A 12 36.56 -57.73 -27.11
CA GLN A 12 35.79 -57.21 -25.96
C GLN A 12 36.10 -55.74 -25.65
N ILE A 13 37.34 -55.28 -25.87
CA ILE A 13 37.73 -53.87 -25.72
C ILE A 13 37.13 -53.01 -26.84
N ALA A 14 37.03 -53.54 -28.07
CA ALA A 14 36.42 -52.85 -29.20
C ALA A 14 34.88 -52.74 -29.08
N GLU A 15 34.21 -53.79 -28.60
CA GLU A 15 32.75 -53.78 -28.38
C GLU A 15 32.33 -52.86 -27.23
N ASN A 16 33.18 -52.65 -26.22
CA ASN A 16 32.91 -51.72 -25.10
C ASN A 16 33.19 -50.23 -25.42
N LYS A 17 33.73 -49.91 -26.60
CA LYS A 17 34.17 -48.54 -26.95
C LYS A 17 33.18 -47.78 -27.84
N LEU A 18 32.00 -48.35 -28.11
CA LEU A 18 30.92 -47.76 -28.90
C LEU A 18 29.65 -47.46 -28.09
N ILE A 19 29.72 -47.57 -26.77
CA ILE A 19 28.69 -46.96 -25.92
C ILE A 19 29.00 -45.47 -25.92
N ASP A 20 28.31 -44.74 -26.81
CA ASP A 20 28.12 -43.30 -26.73
C ASP A 20 27.57 -42.98 -25.33
N ILE A 21 28.48 -42.75 -24.38
CA ILE A 21 28.15 -42.16 -23.10
C ILE A 21 27.90 -40.69 -23.44
N GLU A 22 26.65 -40.36 -23.76
CA GLU A 22 26.17 -38.99 -23.64
C GLU A 22 26.51 -38.55 -22.21
N LEU A 23 27.53 -37.70 -22.07
CA LEU A 23 27.80 -37.03 -20.81
C LEU A 23 26.47 -36.40 -20.39
N PRO A 24 25.88 -36.73 -19.22
CA PRO A 24 24.70 -36.04 -18.76
C PRO A 24 25.09 -34.56 -18.75
N THR A 25 24.42 -33.77 -19.60
CA THR A 25 24.63 -32.33 -19.69
C THR A 25 24.60 -31.81 -18.26
N ALA A 26 25.76 -31.39 -17.75
CA ALA A 26 25.86 -30.81 -16.42
C ALA A 26 24.77 -29.75 -16.34
N PRO A 27 23.91 -29.76 -15.30
CA PRO A 27 22.75 -28.88 -15.26
C PRO A 27 23.24 -27.45 -15.41
N GLY A 28 23.07 -26.89 -16.60
CA GLY A 28 23.41 -25.51 -16.88
C GLY A 28 22.60 -24.67 -15.90
N ILE A 29 23.25 -23.71 -15.25
CA ILE A 29 22.54 -22.78 -14.37
C ILE A 29 21.48 -22.09 -15.24
N ASP A 30 20.22 -22.46 -15.02
CA ASP A 30 19.08 -21.90 -15.74
C ASP A 30 18.79 -20.51 -15.17
N TRP A 31 19.61 -19.55 -15.62
CA TRP A 31 19.48 -18.14 -15.26
C TRP A 31 18.07 -17.59 -15.53
N LEU A 32 17.38 -18.14 -16.54
CA LEU A 32 16.03 -17.73 -16.87
C LEU A 32 15.04 -18.21 -15.80
N ALA A 33 15.15 -19.47 -15.35
CA ALA A 33 14.33 -19.98 -14.25
C ALA A 33 14.55 -19.18 -12.95
N TRP A 34 15.81 -18.85 -12.62
CA TRP A 34 16.12 -18.01 -11.46
C TRP A 34 15.51 -16.61 -11.57
N LEU A 35 15.58 -15.99 -12.75
CA LEU A 35 15.01 -14.66 -13.00
C LEU A 35 13.47 -14.68 -12.93
N GLN A 36 12.85 -15.75 -13.41
CA GLN A 36 11.40 -15.96 -13.30
C GLN A 36 10.96 -16.15 -11.85
N ILE A 37 11.70 -16.95 -11.06
CA ILE A 37 11.42 -17.13 -9.62
C ILE A 37 11.53 -15.79 -8.89
N LEU A 38 12.60 -15.02 -9.15
CA LEU A 38 12.78 -13.70 -8.56
C LEU A 38 11.64 -12.75 -8.96
N GLY A 39 11.25 -12.76 -10.24
CA GLY A 39 10.14 -11.97 -10.75
C GLY A 39 8.80 -12.33 -10.11
N ALA A 40 8.51 -13.63 -9.96
CA ALA A 40 7.30 -14.12 -9.30
C ALA A 40 7.29 -13.73 -7.81
N LEU A 41 8.43 -13.80 -7.14
CA LEU A 41 8.58 -13.40 -5.74
C LEU A 41 8.38 -11.89 -5.54
N LEU A 42 8.89 -11.06 -6.45
CA LEU A 42 8.63 -9.62 -6.43
C LEU A 42 7.17 -9.28 -6.72
N LEU A 43 6.55 -9.98 -7.68
CA LEU A 43 5.15 -9.76 -8.04
C LEU A 43 4.21 -10.14 -6.90
N THR A 44 4.45 -11.29 -6.25
CA THR A 44 3.67 -11.70 -5.08
C THR A 44 3.81 -10.71 -3.92
N LEU A 45 5.02 -10.24 -3.63
CA LEU A 45 5.24 -9.16 -2.66
C LEU A 45 4.47 -7.89 -3.02
N ALA A 46 4.49 -7.48 -4.29
CA ALA A 46 3.76 -6.29 -4.75
C ALA A 46 2.25 -6.44 -4.54
N VAL A 47 1.68 -7.62 -4.83
CA VAL A 47 0.25 -7.91 -4.61
C VAL A 47 -0.09 -7.83 -3.12
N ILE A 48 0.72 -8.42 -2.25
CA ILE A 48 0.52 -8.37 -0.79
C ILE A 48 0.55 -6.92 -0.29
N LEU A 49 1.50 -6.10 -0.76
CA LEU A 49 1.60 -4.69 -0.38
C LEU A 49 0.36 -3.89 -0.83
N ILE A 50 -0.16 -4.16 -2.03
CA ILE A 50 -1.39 -3.51 -2.52
C ILE A 50 -2.58 -3.88 -1.64
N ILE A 51 -2.74 -5.16 -1.30
CA ILE A 51 -3.83 -5.63 -0.42
C ILE A 51 -3.71 -4.99 0.97
N ALA A 52 -2.51 -4.97 1.54
CA ALA A 52 -2.25 -4.34 2.84
C ALA A 52 -2.57 -2.83 2.81
N ALA A 53 -2.20 -2.13 1.73
CA ALA A 53 -2.50 -0.71 1.55
C ALA A 53 -4.01 -0.46 1.42
N LEU A 54 -4.72 -1.29 0.66
CA LEU A 54 -6.18 -1.25 0.55
C LEU A 54 -6.85 -1.41 1.91
N MET A 55 -6.40 -2.40 2.68
CA MET A 55 -6.94 -2.68 4.00
C MET A 55 -6.65 -1.55 4.99
N ALA A 56 -5.44 -0.99 4.97
CA ALA A 56 -5.08 0.17 5.78
C ALA A 56 -5.92 1.41 5.44
N HIS A 57 -6.13 1.69 4.15
CA HIS A 57 -6.95 2.80 3.68
C HIS A 57 -8.42 2.62 4.10
N PHE A 58 -8.97 1.42 3.96
CA PHE A 58 -10.32 1.10 4.44
C PHE A 58 -10.44 1.28 5.96
N TRP A 59 -9.46 0.80 6.72
CA TRP A 59 -9.45 0.91 8.18
C TRP A 59 -9.38 2.37 8.66
N GLN A 60 -8.57 3.20 8.00
CA GLN A 60 -8.47 4.63 8.30
C GLN A 60 -9.81 5.34 8.14
N ARG A 61 -10.54 5.02 7.07
CA ARG A 61 -11.87 5.55 6.81
C ARG A 61 -12.90 5.12 7.86
N VAL A 62 -12.95 3.83 8.19
CA VAL A 62 -13.84 3.31 9.25
C VAL A 62 -13.54 3.98 10.58
N ARG A 63 -12.26 4.11 10.93
CA ARG A 63 -11.84 4.79 12.17
C ARG A 63 -12.27 6.25 12.20
N LEU A 64 -12.17 6.97 11.08
CA LEU A 64 -12.61 8.37 10.99
C LEU A 64 -14.13 8.47 11.14
N ASN A 65 -14.88 7.59 10.46
CA ASN A 65 -16.34 7.55 10.55
C ASN A 65 -16.82 7.28 11.99
N ILE A 66 -16.18 6.34 12.69
CA ILE A 66 -16.48 6.07 14.11
C ILE A 66 -16.25 7.32 14.97
N ARG A 67 -15.15 8.06 14.74
CA ARG A 67 -14.87 9.31 15.48
C ARG A 67 -15.93 10.38 15.22
N ILE A 68 -16.34 10.55 13.98
CA ILE A 68 -17.39 11.51 13.60
C ILE A 68 -18.73 11.14 14.26
N LYS A 69 -19.15 9.87 14.19
CA LYS A 69 -20.36 9.39 14.86
C LYS A 69 -20.33 9.57 16.36
N LYS A 70 -19.16 9.33 16.98
CA LYS A 70 -18.96 9.57 18.41
C LYS A 70 -19.13 11.07 18.72
N ALA A 71 -18.51 11.94 17.93
CA ALA A 71 -18.62 13.38 18.09
C ALA A 71 -20.06 13.90 17.93
N GLN A 72 -20.81 13.40 16.94
CA GLN A 72 -22.23 13.74 16.77
C GLN A 72 -23.07 13.33 18.00
N LYS A 73 -22.79 12.15 18.59
CA LYS A 73 -23.48 11.71 19.82
C LYS A 73 -23.14 12.59 21.02
N GLU A 74 -21.85 12.91 21.20
CA GLU A 74 -21.38 13.77 22.28
C GLU A 74 -21.93 15.20 22.14
N LEU A 75 -22.01 15.72 20.92
CA LEU A 75 -22.56 17.04 20.62
C LEU A 75 -24.01 17.20 21.13
N LYS A 76 -24.79 16.12 21.15
CA LYS A 76 -26.17 16.14 21.66
C LYS A 76 -26.25 16.37 23.17
N GLN A 77 -25.19 16.03 23.89
CA GLN A 77 -25.10 16.07 25.35
C GLN A 77 -24.28 17.25 25.86
N MET A 78 -23.61 18.01 24.97
CA MET A 78 -22.76 19.14 25.34
C MET A 78 -23.58 20.34 25.83
N PRO A 79 -23.38 20.80 27.07
CA PRO A 79 -24.14 21.91 27.64
C PRO A 79 -23.52 23.29 27.35
N HIS A 80 -22.22 23.35 27.00
CA HIS A 80 -21.48 24.61 26.91
C HIS A 80 -20.94 24.93 25.51
N PRO A 81 -20.97 26.21 25.09
CA PRO A 81 -20.46 26.64 23.79
C PRO A 81 -18.95 26.50 23.63
N SER A 82 -18.18 26.45 24.73
CA SER A 82 -16.74 26.14 24.70
C SER A 82 -16.45 24.75 24.14
N ASP A 83 -17.35 23.79 24.37
CA ASP A 83 -17.19 22.41 23.90
C ASP A 83 -17.44 22.29 22.39
N PHE A 84 -18.29 23.16 21.83
CA PHE A 84 -18.50 23.26 20.39
C PHE A 84 -17.24 23.72 19.67
N ARG A 85 -16.53 24.72 20.20
CA ARG A 85 -15.27 25.21 19.63
C ARG A 85 -14.18 24.13 19.65
N ARG A 86 -14.10 23.35 20.74
CA ARG A 86 -13.18 22.20 20.83
C ARG A 86 -13.50 21.15 19.77
N THR A 87 -14.78 20.84 19.59
CA THR A 87 -15.24 19.85 18.61
C THR A 87 -15.04 20.32 17.17
N ALA A 88 -15.25 21.62 16.88
CA ALA A 88 -14.90 22.21 15.59
C ALA A 88 -13.39 22.12 15.30
N THR A 89 -12.55 22.39 16.30
CA THR A 89 -11.10 22.24 16.14
C THR A 89 -10.70 20.77 15.87
N GLN A 90 -11.37 19.82 16.52
CA GLN A 90 -11.16 18.39 16.26
C GLN A 90 -11.64 17.97 14.88
N SER A 91 -12.77 18.50 14.39
CA SER A 91 -13.26 18.20 13.05
C SER A 91 -12.29 18.71 11.97
N TYR A 92 -11.66 19.87 12.17
CA TYR A 92 -10.56 20.34 11.32
C TYR A 92 -9.36 19.40 11.31
N GLN A 93 -8.94 18.87 12.47
CA GLN A 93 -7.86 17.88 12.52
C GLN A 93 -8.22 16.59 11.77
N TRP A 94 -9.46 16.12 11.88
CA TRP A 94 -9.92 14.95 11.14
C TRP A 94 -9.99 15.21 9.64
N PHE A 95 -10.39 16.42 9.23
CA PHE A 95 -10.40 16.85 7.84
C PHE A 95 -8.99 16.86 7.24
N GLN A 96 -8.02 17.40 7.96
CA GLN A 96 -6.61 17.36 7.54
C GLN A 96 -6.07 15.93 7.39
N ILE A 97 -6.47 15.02 8.27
CA ILE A 97 -6.13 13.59 8.14
C ILE A 97 -6.78 13.00 6.88
N ALA A 98 -8.06 13.30 6.64
CA ALA A 98 -8.80 12.80 5.49
C ALA A 98 -8.20 13.28 4.16
N ILE A 99 -7.75 14.53 4.07
CA ILE A 99 -7.04 15.06 2.89
C ILE A 99 -5.72 14.32 2.69
N LYS A 100 -4.88 14.23 3.73
CA LYS A 100 -3.56 13.57 3.64
C LYS A 100 -3.65 12.12 3.17
N GLN A 101 -4.74 11.44 3.54
CA GLN A 101 -4.98 10.05 3.19
C GLN A 101 -5.82 9.89 1.91
N ALA A 102 -6.15 10.99 1.21
CA ALA A 102 -6.98 10.98 0.00
C ALA A 102 -8.33 10.26 0.18
N LEU A 103 -8.94 10.41 1.37
CA LEU A 103 -10.22 9.75 1.72
C LEU A 103 -11.45 10.47 1.16
N LEU A 104 -11.29 11.70 0.65
CA LEU A 104 -12.35 12.57 0.16
C LEU A 104 -12.14 12.83 -1.33
N THR A 105 -13.24 13.05 -2.07
CA THR A 105 -13.15 13.59 -3.43
C THR A 105 -12.69 15.05 -3.39
N GLU A 106 -12.14 15.55 -4.50
CA GLU A 106 -11.74 16.95 -4.62
C GLU A 106 -12.92 17.90 -4.42
N HIS A 107 -14.10 17.53 -4.92
CA HIS A 107 -15.33 18.30 -4.74
C HIS A 107 -15.77 18.36 -3.27
N ASP A 108 -15.80 17.22 -2.59
CA ASP A 108 -16.16 17.15 -1.17
C ASP A 108 -15.13 17.86 -0.29
N GLN A 109 -13.85 17.76 -0.65
CA GLN A 109 -12.77 18.47 0.03
C GLN A 109 -13.02 19.98 -0.02
N MET A 110 -13.26 20.57 -1.18
CA MET A 110 -13.52 22.01 -1.30
C MET A 110 -14.77 22.42 -0.50
N ARG A 111 -15.85 21.65 -0.62
CA ARG A 111 -17.11 21.94 0.08
C ARG A 111 -16.95 21.91 1.60
N LEU A 112 -16.30 20.86 2.13
CA LEU A 112 -16.04 20.70 3.57
C LEU A 112 -15.02 21.71 4.08
N GLN A 113 -14.00 22.05 3.30
CA GLN A 113 -13.00 23.03 3.67
C GLN A 113 -13.64 24.38 4.00
N ILE A 114 -14.52 24.87 3.11
CA ILE A 114 -15.22 26.16 3.32
C ILE A 114 -16.02 26.12 4.62
N LYS A 115 -16.81 25.07 4.86
CA LYS A 115 -17.65 24.96 6.06
C LYS A 115 -16.81 24.86 7.34
N ILE A 116 -15.76 24.05 7.34
CA ILE A 116 -14.90 23.85 8.51
C ILE A 116 -14.07 25.09 8.79
N ASP A 117 -13.52 25.76 7.78
CA ASP A 117 -12.74 26.97 7.95
C ASP A 117 -13.62 28.10 8.50
N GLN A 118 -14.86 28.24 8.01
CA GLN A 118 -15.82 29.18 8.56
C GLN A 118 -16.16 28.87 10.03
N ALA A 119 -16.29 27.59 10.40
CA ALA A 119 -16.54 27.20 11.79
C ALA A 119 -15.33 27.38 12.71
N CYS A 120 -14.10 27.18 12.23
CA CYS A 120 -12.91 27.21 13.08
C CYS A 120 -12.28 28.60 13.21
N PHE A 121 -12.38 29.43 12.17
CA PHE A 121 -11.65 30.69 12.06
C PHE A 121 -12.54 31.94 12.02
N SER A 122 -13.86 31.80 12.03
CA SER A 122 -14.73 32.96 12.18
C SER A 122 -14.74 33.49 13.62
N ASN A 123 -14.95 34.80 13.77
CA ASN A 123 -15.11 35.45 15.07
C ASN A 123 -16.48 35.18 15.72
N VAL A 124 -17.38 34.50 15.01
CA VAL A 124 -18.74 34.20 15.48
C VAL A 124 -18.74 32.83 16.16
N PRO A 125 -19.31 32.69 17.36
CA PRO A 125 -19.43 31.38 18.01
C PRO A 125 -20.27 30.43 17.16
N VAL A 126 -19.74 29.23 16.91
CA VAL A 126 -20.41 28.20 16.11
C VAL A 126 -21.59 27.64 16.89
N SER A 127 -22.76 27.58 16.25
CA SER A 127 -23.94 26.95 16.82
C SER A 127 -23.82 25.43 16.76
N ARG A 128 -24.55 24.75 17.65
CA ARG A 128 -24.64 23.29 17.65
C ARG A 128 -25.15 22.75 16.31
N GLU A 129 -26.14 23.40 15.71
CA GLU A 129 -26.76 22.98 14.46
C GLU A 129 -25.79 23.06 13.29
N THR A 130 -25.01 24.15 13.20
CA THR A 130 -23.97 24.29 12.16
C THR A 130 -22.91 23.21 12.29
N LEU A 131 -22.50 22.88 13.52
CA LEU A 131 -21.51 21.84 13.76
C LEU A 131 -22.06 20.43 13.46
N GLU A 132 -23.33 20.17 13.77
CA GLU A 132 -24.01 18.91 13.43
C GLU A 132 -24.11 18.74 11.91
N ASP A 133 -24.45 19.80 11.17
CA ASP A 133 -24.47 19.81 9.70
C ASP A 133 -23.09 19.49 9.11
N ILE A 134 -22.02 20.13 9.62
CA ILE A 134 -20.65 19.87 9.19
C ILE A 134 -20.26 18.40 9.41
N LEU A 135 -20.56 17.85 10.58
CA LEU A 135 -20.22 16.46 10.89
C LEU A 135 -21.03 15.47 10.05
N SER A 136 -22.30 15.75 9.78
CA SER A 136 -23.17 14.96 8.90
C SER A 136 -22.65 14.97 7.46
N ASP A 137 -22.32 16.15 6.93
CA ASP A 137 -21.73 16.29 5.61
C ASP A 137 -20.38 15.58 5.48
N PHE A 138 -19.58 15.61 6.53
CA PHE A 138 -18.30 14.91 6.56
C PHE A 138 -18.51 13.39 6.55
N GLU A 139 -19.45 12.87 7.35
CA GLU A 139 -19.83 11.45 7.30
C GLU A 139 -20.29 11.05 5.89
N ASN A 140 -21.14 11.85 5.26
CA ASN A 140 -21.67 11.57 3.92
C ASN A 140 -20.55 11.56 2.87
N ALA A 141 -19.65 12.53 2.88
CA ALA A 141 -18.50 12.56 1.99
C ALA A 141 -17.60 11.32 2.19
N LEU A 142 -17.43 10.88 3.44
CA LEU A 142 -16.73 9.65 3.76
C LEU A 142 -17.53 8.39 3.46
N MET A 143 -18.82 8.43 3.13
CA MET A 143 -19.60 7.25 2.73
C MET A 143 -19.62 7.11 1.19
N VAL A 144 -19.72 8.22 0.47
CA VAL A 144 -19.80 8.24 -1.00
C VAL A 144 -18.46 7.91 -1.65
N THR A 145 -17.34 8.34 -1.06
CA THR A 145 -16.02 8.22 -1.69
C THR A 145 -15.46 6.79 -1.58
N GLN A 146 -15.74 5.88 -2.51
CA GLN A 146 -15.06 4.57 -2.56
C GLN A 146 -13.66 4.69 -3.17
N PRO A 147 -12.59 4.19 -2.50
CA PRO A 147 -11.28 4.17 -3.10
C PRO A 147 -11.28 3.23 -4.30
N THR A 148 -10.99 3.75 -5.48
CA THR A 148 -10.70 2.89 -6.64
C THR A 148 -9.27 2.39 -6.51
N VAL A 149 -9.02 1.15 -6.97
CA VAL A 149 -7.68 0.53 -6.99
C VAL A 149 -6.65 1.47 -7.64
N LYS A 150 -7.07 2.23 -8.65
CA LYS A 150 -6.25 3.21 -9.37
C LYS A 150 -5.69 4.31 -8.46
N THR A 151 -6.51 4.87 -7.56
CA THR A 151 -6.07 5.97 -6.67
C THR A 151 -5.04 5.46 -5.67
N ILE A 152 -5.29 4.28 -5.09
CA ILE A 152 -4.37 3.65 -4.12
C ILE A 152 -3.08 3.24 -4.81
N LEU A 153 -3.15 2.67 -6.00
CA LEU A 153 -1.95 2.30 -6.76
C LEU A 153 -1.09 3.52 -7.05
N LYS A 154 -1.70 4.66 -7.45
CA LYS A 154 -0.98 5.92 -7.64
C LYS A 154 -0.31 6.40 -6.36
N GLN A 155 -1.00 6.33 -5.22
CA GLN A 155 -0.48 6.77 -3.94
C GLN A 155 0.66 5.89 -3.41
N VAL A 156 0.49 4.56 -3.47
CA VAL A 156 1.52 3.58 -3.09
C VAL A 156 2.73 3.71 -4.00
N PHE A 157 2.52 3.92 -5.31
CA PHE A 157 3.61 4.12 -6.26
C PHE A 157 4.37 5.42 -5.98
N GLN A 158 3.68 6.53 -5.71
CA GLN A 158 4.32 7.80 -5.34
C GLN A 158 5.09 7.69 -4.02
N GLN A 159 4.54 7.01 -3.02
CA GLN A 159 5.24 6.74 -1.76
C GLN A 159 6.49 5.87 -1.97
N GLY A 160 6.37 4.81 -2.78
CA GLY A 160 7.49 3.96 -3.15
C GLY A 160 8.60 4.73 -3.86
N LEU A 161 8.24 5.56 -4.85
CA LEU A 161 9.19 6.44 -5.55
C LEU A 161 9.89 7.42 -4.60
N ASN A 162 9.17 7.98 -3.63
CA ASN A 162 9.76 8.89 -2.65
C ASN A 162 10.75 8.18 -1.73
N LEU A 163 10.44 6.95 -1.28
CA LEU A 163 11.36 6.14 -0.49
C LEU A 163 12.62 5.76 -1.28
N ILE A 164 12.46 5.40 -2.56
CA ILE A 164 13.59 5.11 -3.46
C ILE A 164 14.46 6.36 -3.65
N LYS A 165 13.86 7.54 -3.85
CA LYS A 165 14.59 8.81 -3.92
C LYS A 165 15.36 9.10 -2.63
N GLN A 166 14.74 8.86 -1.46
CA GLN A 166 15.40 9.05 -0.17
C GLN A 166 16.58 8.09 0.01
N LEU A 167 16.41 6.80 -0.29
CA LEU A 167 17.48 5.80 -0.25
C LEU A 167 18.63 6.13 -1.20
N LEU A 168 18.33 6.51 -2.45
CA LEU A 168 19.33 6.95 -3.41
C LEU A 168 20.06 8.22 -2.94
N SER A 169 19.35 9.16 -2.33
CA SER A 169 19.97 10.38 -1.79
C SER A 169 20.87 10.09 -0.58
N ALA A 170 20.52 9.11 0.25
CA ALA A 170 21.35 8.65 1.37
C ALA A 170 22.61 7.94 0.87
N LEU A 171 22.47 7.02 -0.10
CA LEU A 171 23.59 6.34 -0.75
C LEU A 171 24.53 7.30 -1.49
N LYS A 172 24.00 8.38 -2.08
CA LYS A 172 24.81 9.41 -2.75
C LYS A 172 25.60 10.29 -1.76
N ARG A 173 25.15 10.40 -0.50
CA ARG A 173 25.87 11.11 0.56
C ARG A 173 26.97 10.27 1.22
N GLU A 174 26.90 8.95 1.12
CA GLU A 174 27.90 8.03 1.67
C GLU A 174 29.07 7.70 0.73
N LYS A 175 29.05 8.14 -0.53
CA LYS A 175 30.22 8.05 -1.41
C LYS A 175 31.14 9.27 -1.18
N PRO A 176 32.34 9.09 -0.60
CA PRO A 176 33.35 10.15 -0.49
C PRO A 176 33.88 10.59 -1.86
#